data_AF-M8C7V1-F1
#
_entry.id   AF-M8C7V1-F1
#
_cell.length_a   1.000
_cell.length_b   1.000
_cell.length_c   1.000
_cell.angle_alpha   90.00
_cell.angle_beta   90.00
_cell.angle_gamma   90.00
#
_symmetry.space_group_name_H-M   'P 1'
#
loop_
_entity.id
_entity.type
_entity.pdbx_description
1 polymer ?
#
loop_
_entity_poly.entity_id
_entity_poly.type
_entity_poly.pdbx_seq_one_letter_code
_entity_poly.pdbx_strand_id
1 'polypeptide(L)'
;MAFVAAMITAIASVVSVLLLRAVWVTLSCYFLTPMRIRRTMAAQGVHGPPPRPLVGNLRQVSALVAEANAGDMTSLSHDIVGRLMPHYVLWSQTYGKLFVYWYGSEPRLCLTDTDMIKEFLSSKYAHATGKSWLQRQGTKNFIGRGLLMANGARWSHQRHVVAPAFMPDKLKGRVGHMVECTKQTILSLRDAAARGRGEVEIGGHMTRLTGDIISRTEFDTSYETGKRIFHLLEDLQRLTARSSRYLWIPGSQYFPSKYRREIGRLNGELEGVVLESIRRSREIADEGRTTSTYGRGLLAMLLAEMEKKKEKGAGDDGKFSYDTRLVIDECKTFFFAGHETSALLLTWTLMLLATHPEWQGKARAEVSQAYALFEAKVVLAMLLANFRFTISDDYRHAPHAKHGGHDGIMLLSLSFEASGLIAHSTSRRACDAQTFTCNKVQSSPPGVAACQISVPPPTNSPLATYERQELMTTSGRRHHGQGLIWLWSTKAEVEDNVSVIVDEG
;
A
#
# COMPACT_ATOMS: atom_id res chain seq x y z
N MET A 1 18.82 -36.84 -46.57
CA MET A 1 17.34 -36.86 -46.53
C MET A 1 16.79 -37.53 -45.26
N ALA A 2 17.14 -38.79 -44.95
CA ALA A 2 16.62 -39.50 -43.77
C ALA A 2 16.95 -38.84 -42.42
N PHE A 3 18.19 -38.35 -42.24
CA PHE A 3 18.59 -37.63 -41.01
C PHE A 3 17.79 -36.34 -40.80
N VAL A 4 17.57 -35.57 -41.87
CA VAL A 4 16.78 -34.33 -41.83
C VAL A 4 15.32 -34.63 -41.52
N ALA A 5 14.74 -35.68 -42.12
CA ALA A 5 13.38 -36.12 -41.82
C ALA A 5 13.23 -36.55 -40.35
N ALA A 6 14.18 -37.34 -39.82
CA ALA A 6 14.18 -37.74 -38.41
C ALA A 6 14.28 -36.53 -37.46
N MET A 7 15.15 -35.56 -37.77
CA MET A 7 15.28 -34.33 -37.00
C MET A 7 13.99 -33.50 -36.99
N ILE A 8 13.33 -33.36 -38.15
CA ILE A 8 12.05 -32.65 -38.26
C ILE A 8 10.97 -33.35 -37.44
N THR A 9 10.87 -34.69 -37.49
CA THR A 9 9.88 -35.43 -36.69
C THR A 9 10.11 -35.31 -35.18
N ALA A 10 11.38 -35.29 -34.74
CA ALA A 10 11.73 -35.09 -33.34
C ALA A 10 11.39 -33.68 -32.86
N ILE A 11 11.64 -32.65 -33.68
CA ILE A 11 11.24 -31.27 -33.35
C ILE A 11 9.71 -31.15 -33.29
N ALA A 12 9.00 -31.75 -34.26
CA ALA A 12 7.54 -31.72 -34.31
C ALA A 12 6.89 -32.42 -33.10
N SER A 13 7.46 -33.54 -32.63
CA SER A 13 6.97 -34.23 -31.44
C SER A 13 7.18 -33.41 -30.17
N VAL A 14 8.35 -32.79 -30.00
CA VAL A 14 8.62 -31.87 -28.88
C VAL A 14 7.67 -30.68 -28.90
N VAL A 15 7.46 -30.04 -30.06
CA VAL A 15 6.51 -28.93 -30.21
C VAL A 15 5.09 -29.37 -29.88
N SER A 16 4.67 -30.55 -30.34
CA SER A 16 3.34 -31.10 -30.04
C SER A 16 3.12 -31.33 -28.55
N VAL A 17 4.11 -31.89 -27.83
CA VAL A 17 4.06 -32.07 -26.37
C VAL A 17 3.97 -30.71 -25.65
N LEU A 18 4.72 -29.71 -26.11
CA LEU A 18 4.66 -28.36 -25.53
C LEU A 18 3.30 -27.70 -25.76
N LEU A 19 2.70 -27.87 -26.95
CA LEU A 19 1.36 -27.37 -27.27
C LEU A 19 0.29 -28.06 -26.42
N LEU A 20 0.32 -29.39 -26.32
CA LEU A 20 -0.61 -30.15 -25.48
C LEU A 20 -0.49 -29.73 -24.01
N ARG A 21 0.74 -29.54 -23.51
CA ARG A 21 0.98 -29.03 -22.16
C ARG A 21 0.41 -27.62 -21.99
N ALA A 22 0.61 -26.73 -22.96
CA ALA A 22 0.08 -25.37 -22.90
C ALA A 22 -1.46 -25.36 -22.90
N VAL A 23 -2.10 -26.19 -23.72
CA VAL A 23 -3.56 -26.37 -23.75
C VAL A 23 -4.06 -26.91 -22.42
N TRP A 24 -3.43 -27.96 -21.88
CA TRP A 24 -3.80 -28.52 -20.58
C TRP A 24 -3.67 -27.52 -19.44
N VAL A 25 -2.55 -26.77 -19.37
CA VAL A 25 -2.35 -25.73 -18.37
C VAL A 25 -3.41 -24.63 -18.51
N THR A 26 -3.73 -24.21 -19.74
CA THR A 26 -4.76 -23.20 -19.99
C THR A 26 -6.13 -23.69 -19.55
N LEU A 27 -6.55 -24.89 -19.96
CA LEU A 27 -7.82 -25.49 -19.54
C LEU A 27 -7.89 -25.66 -18.02
N SER A 28 -6.80 -26.11 -17.41
CA SER A 28 -6.72 -26.32 -15.97
C SER A 28 -6.82 -25.00 -15.18
N CYS A 29 -6.08 -23.97 -15.60
CA CYS A 29 -6.02 -22.69 -14.90
C CYS A 29 -7.30 -21.85 -15.08
N TYR A 30 -7.86 -21.79 -16.29
CA TYR A 30 -8.98 -20.90 -16.60
C TYR A 30 -10.36 -21.55 -16.52
N PHE A 31 -10.44 -22.89 -16.53
CA PHE A 31 -11.73 -23.60 -16.50
C PHE A 31 -11.82 -24.58 -15.33
N LEU A 32 -10.93 -25.58 -15.25
CA LEU A 32 -11.08 -26.65 -14.25
C LEU A 32 -10.89 -26.16 -12.81
N THR A 33 -9.84 -25.37 -12.56
CA THR A 33 -9.54 -24.84 -11.22
C THR A 33 -10.64 -23.89 -10.73
N PRO A 34 -11.12 -22.92 -11.55
CA PRO A 34 -12.24 -22.08 -11.15
C PRO A 34 -13.53 -22.85 -10.87
N MET A 35 -13.86 -23.84 -11.71
CA MET A 35 -15.04 -24.68 -11.48
C MET A 35 -14.94 -25.46 -10.17
N ARG A 36 -13.78 -26.05 -9.87
CA ARG A 36 -13.56 -26.79 -8.62
C ARG A 36 -13.70 -25.88 -7.40
N ILE A 37 -13.00 -24.74 -7.38
CA ILE A 37 -13.06 -23.80 -6.26
C ILE A 37 -14.49 -23.27 -6.06
N ARG A 38 -15.19 -22.91 -7.14
CA ARG A 38 -16.59 -22.46 -7.04
C ARG A 38 -17.51 -23.54 -6.46
N ARG A 39 -17.35 -24.81 -6.86
CA ARG A 39 -18.13 -25.92 -6.30
C ARG A 39 -17.83 -26.11 -4.80
N THR A 40 -16.56 -26.09 -4.41
CA THR A 40 -16.16 -26.21 -3.00
C THR A 40 -16.69 -25.06 -2.15
N MET A 41 -16.63 -23.83 -2.65
CA MET A 41 -17.13 -22.64 -1.96
C MET A 41 -18.67 -22.63 -1.89
N ALA A 42 -19.35 -23.02 -2.98
CA ALA A 42 -20.80 -23.13 -3.00
C ALA A 42 -21.31 -24.21 -2.01
N ALA A 43 -20.58 -25.32 -1.86
CA ALA A 43 -20.89 -26.33 -0.84
C ALA A 43 -20.78 -25.80 0.60
N GLN A 44 -20.03 -24.71 0.82
CA GLN A 44 -19.91 -24.00 2.09
C GLN A 44 -20.85 -22.78 2.18
N GLY A 45 -21.77 -22.60 1.23
CA GLY A 45 -22.70 -21.47 1.18
C GLY A 45 -22.11 -20.16 0.65
N VAL A 46 -20.87 -20.17 0.14
CA VAL A 46 -20.21 -18.98 -0.40
C VAL A 46 -20.39 -18.91 -1.90
N HIS A 47 -21.14 -17.90 -2.34
CA HIS A 47 -21.45 -17.64 -3.74
C HIS A 47 -20.74 -16.39 -4.25
N GLY A 48 -20.89 -16.08 -5.54
CA GLY A 48 -20.29 -14.90 -6.14
C GLY A 48 -20.45 -14.86 -7.65
N PRO A 49 -20.03 -13.76 -8.29
CA PRO A 49 -20.26 -13.53 -9.71
C PRO A 49 -19.55 -14.58 -10.57
N PRO A 50 -20.19 -15.09 -11.64
CA PRO A 50 -19.57 -16.07 -12.52
C PRO A 50 -18.37 -15.44 -13.26
N PRO A 51 -17.20 -16.10 -13.30
CA PRO A 51 -16.03 -15.58 -14.02
C PRO A 51 -16.20 -15.72 -15.53
N ARG A 52 -15.74 -14.73 -16.30
CA ARG A 52 -15.57 -14.86 -17.75
C ARG A 52 -14.23 -15.54 -18.06
N PRO A 53 -14.13 -16.34 -19.15
CA PRO A 53 -12.86 -16.95 -19.55
C PRO A 53 -11.74 -15.91 -19.70
N LEU A 54 -10.52 -16.28 -19.29
CA LEU A 54 -9.28 -15.47 -19.32
C LEU A 54 -9.24 -14.23 -18.43
N VAL A 55 -10.32 -13.45 -18.36
CA VAL A 55 -10.34 -12.15 -17.67
C VAL A 55 -11.03 -12.17 -16.30
N GLY A 56 -11.69 -13.27 -15.93
CA GLY A 56 -12.43 -13.37 -14.67
C GLY A 56 -13.56 -12.33 -14.61
N ASN A 57 -13.62 -11.58 -13.51
CA ASN A 57 -14.59 -10.49 -13.30
C ASN A 57 -14.02 -9.09 -13.62
N LEU A 58 -12.79 -8.99 -14.13
CA LEU A 58 -12.11 -7.71 -14.34
C LEU A 58 -12.91 -6.75 -15.21
N ARG A 59 -13.44 -7.21 -16.35
CA ARG A 59 -14.24 -6.33 -17.23
C ARG A 59 -15.49 -5.76 -16.54
N GLN A 60 -16.13 -6.54 -15.68
CA GLN A 60 -17.29 -6.07 -14.91
C GLN A 60 -16.87 -5.03 -13.87
N VAL A 61 -15.77 -5.28 -13.16
CA VAL A 61 -15.20 -4.30 -12.21
C VAL A 61 -14.86 -2.99 -12.92
N SER A 62 -14.22 -3.06 -14.10
CA SER A 62 -13.87 -1.87 -14.89
C SER A 62 -15.09 -1.04 -15.27
N ALA A 63 -16.14 -1.70 -15.74
CA ALA A 63 -17.36 -1.03 -16.18
C ALA A 63 -18.06 -0.32 -15.01
N LEU A 64 -18.18 -1.00 -13.86
CA LEU A 64 -18.76 -0.43 -12.66
C LEU A 64 -17.96 0.79 -12.15
N VAL A 65 -16.63 0.70 -12.15
CA VAL A 65 -15.77 1.83 -11.74
C VAL A 65 -15.86 2.99 -12.73
N ALA A 66 -15.90 2.72 -14.03
CA ALA A 66 -16.06 3.76 -15.05
C ALA A 66 -17.41 4.48 -14.93
N GLU A 67 -18.49 3.73 -14.68
CA GLU A 67 -19.82 4.28 -14.43
C GLU A 67 -19.85 5.14 -13.16
N ALA A 68 -19.27 4.65 -12.06
CA ALA A 68 -19.22 5.39 -10.80
C ALA A 68 -18.35 6.66 -10.86
N ASN A 69 -17.38 6.71 -11.79
CA ASN A 69 -16.49 7.85 -12.00
C ASN A 69 -16.91 8.74 -13.19
N ALA A 70 -18.07 8.51 -13.81
CA ALA A 70 -18.49 9.23 -15.02
C ALA A 70 -18.76 10.73 -14.80
N GLY A 71 -19.02 11.14 -13.55
CA GLY A 71 -19.22 12.54 -13.16
C GLY A 71 -18.79 12.81 -11.74
N ASP A 72 -18.96 14.05 -11.30
CA ASP A 72 -18.67 14.50 -9.94
C ASP A 72 -19.69 13.94 -8.94
N MET A 73 -19.32 13.87 -7.66
CA MET A 73 -20.26 13.50 -6.61
C MET A 73 -21.27 14.63 -6.36
N THR A 74 -22.53 14.25 -6.15
CA THR A 74 -23.64 15.21 -5.91
C THR A 74 -23.56 15.94 -4.58
N SER A 75 -22.80 15.38 -3.63
CA SER A 75 -22.62 15.94 -2.29
C SER A 75 -21.19 15.68 -1.82
N LEU A 76 -20.67 16.61 -1.02
CA LEU A 76 -19.39 16.47 -0.35
C LEU A 76 -19.48 15.42 0.77
N SER A 77 -19.14 14.17 0.44
CA SER A 77 -19.27 13.02 1.34
C SER A 77 -17.96 12.27 1.45
N HIS A 78 -17.57 11.93 2.67
CA HIS A 78 -16.43 11.03 2.90
C HIS A 78 -16.75 9.56 2.64
N ASP A 79 -18.03 9.20 2.47
CA ASP A 79 -18.41 7.84 2.06
C ASP A 79 -18.24 7.67 0.56
N ILE A 80 -17.00 7.36 0.18
CA ILE A 80 -16.56 7.21 -1.21
C ILE A 80 -16.40 5.75 -1.62
N VAL A 81 -16.74 4.80 -0.74
CA VAL A 81 -16.55 3.36 -1.00
C VAL A 81 -17.37 2.92 -2.20
N GLY A 82 -18.62 3.38 -2.30
CA GLY A 82 -19.48 3.08 -3.45
C GLY A 82 -18.94 3.63 -4.77
N ARG A 83 -18.17 4.72 -4.73
CA ARG A 83 -17.55 5.32 -5.92
C ARG A 83 -16.27 4.60 -6.33
N LEU A 84 -15.36 4.37 -5.39
CA LEU A 84 -14.06 3.76 -5.66
C LEU A 84 -14.14 2.25 -5.87
N MET A 85 -15.06 1.59 -5.17
CA MET A 85 -15.21 0.14 -5.17
C MET A 85 -16.68 -0.29 -5.32
N PRO A 86 -17.39 0.15 -6.37
CA PRO A 86 -18.81 -0.12 -6.58
C PRO A 86 -19.14 -1.61 -6.62
N HIS A 87 -18.23 -2.41 -7.17
CA HIS A 87 -18.34 -3.87 -7.22
C HIS A 87 -18.45 -4.52 -5.83
N TYR A 88 -17.78 -3.97 -4.81
CA TYR A 88 -17.91 -4.51 -3.45
C TYR A 88 -19.27 -4.21 -2.84
N VAL A 89 -19.76 -2.99 -3.01
CA VAL A 89 -21.09 -2.60 -2.53
C VAL A 89 -22.15 -3.44 -3.22
N LEU A 90 -22.11 -3.54 -4.55
CA LEU A 90 -23.05 -4.34 -5.33
C LEU A 90 -23.02 -5.82 -4.95
N TRP A 91 -21.84 -6.43 -4.88
CA TRP A 91 -21.72 -7.87 -4.62
C TRP A 91 -21.97 -8.24 -3.17
N SER A 92 -21.67 -7.36 -2.21
CA SER A 92 -22.04 -7.60 -0.81
C SER A 92 -23.56 -7.57 -0.61
N GLN A 93 -24.28 -6.71 -1.33
CA GLN A 93 -25.75 -6.69 -1.35
C GLN A 93 -26.34 -7.91 -2.05
N THR A 94 -25.69 -8.40 -3.12
CA THR A 94 -26.20 -9.50 -3.94
C THR A 94 -25.91 -10.88 -3.35
N TYR A 95 -24.70 -11.09 -2.84
CA TYR A 95 -24.20 -12.41 -2.41
C TYR A 95 -24.00 -12.50 -0.89
N GLY A 96 -24.26 -11.42 -0.16
CA GLY A 96 -24.07 -11.33 1.28
C GLY A 96 -22.65 -10.92 1.68
N LYS A 97 -22.37 -11.03 2.97
CA LYS A 97 -21.13 -10.51 3.57
C LYS A 97 -19.85 -11.24 3.14
N LEU A 98 -19.98 -12.41 2.54
CA LEU A 98 -18.87 -13.27 2.14
C LEU A 98 -19.10 -13.76 0.71
N PHE A 99 -18.22 -13.42 -0.21
CA PHE A 99 -18.38 -13.82 -1.60
C PHE A 99 -17.05 -14.02 -2.33
N VAL A 100 -17.06 -14.85 -3.37
CA VAL A 100 -15.87 -15.16 -4.18
C VAL A 100 -15.97 -14.57 -5.59
N TYR A 101 -14.93 -13.89 -6.04
CA TYR A 101 -14.81 -13.35 -7.39
C TYR A 101 -13.42 -13.63 -7.97
N TRP A 102 -13.22 -13.33 -9.25
CA TRP A 102 -12.02 -13.71 -9.99
C TRP A 102 -11.28 -12.51 -10.56
N TYR A 103 -10.00 -12.41 -10.22
CA TYR A 103 -9.05 -11.47 -10.80
C TYR A 103 -8.20 -12.19 -11.84
N GLY A 104 -8.66 -12.20 -13.10
CA GLY A 104 -8.15 -13.14 -14.11
C GLY A 104 -8.49 -14.58 -13.70
N SER A 105 -7.49 -15.45 -13.63
CA SER A 105 -7.56 -16.80 -13.03
C SER A 105 -7.15 -16.87 -11.55
N GLU A 106 -7.02 -15.74 -10.84
CA GLU A 106 -6.81 -15.77 -9.39
C GLU A 106 -8.15 -15.62 -8.65
N PRO A 107 -8.57 -16.60 -7.82
CA PRO A 107 -9.76 -16.46 -6.98
C PRO A 107 -9.48 -15.53 -5.81
N ARG A 108 -10.40 -14.60 -5.57
CA ARG A 108 -10.40 -13.71 -4.41
C ARG A 108 -11.67 -13.89 -3.60
N LEU A 109 -11.51 -14.17 -2.32
CA LEU A 109 -12.58 -14.16 -1.34
C LEU A 109 -12.66 -12.76 -0.73
N CYS A 110 -13.80 -12.11 -0.86
CA CYS A 110 -14.12 -10.86 -0.18
C CYS A 110 -14.84 -11.18 1.13
N LEU A 111 -14.27 -10.75 2.25
CA LEU A 111 -14.90 -10.80 3.56
C LEU A 111 -15.31 -9.40 3.96
N THR A 112 -16.59 -9.21 4.28
CA THR A 112 -17.08 -7.94 4.81
C THR A 112 -17.60 -8.02 6.25
N ASP A 113 -17.64 -9.24 6.80
CA ASP A 113 -18.00 -9.45 8.19
C ASP A 113 -16.85 -9.10 9.13
N THR A 114 -17.10 -8.19 10.07
CA THR A 114 -16.07 -7.62 10.95
C THR A 114 -15.47 -8.64 11.90
N ASP A 115 -16.27 -9.62 12.37
CA ASP A 115 -15.77 -10.65 13.30
C ASP A 115 -14.86 -11.62 12.57
N MET A 116 -15.23 -12.02 11.34
CA MET A 116 -14.37 -12.82 10.48
C MET A 116 -13.08 -12.10 10.10
N ILE A 117 -13.15 -10.81 9.77
CA ILE A 117 -11.95 -10.01 9.47
C ILE A 117 -11.04 -9.96 10.70
N LYS A 118 -11.60 -9.73 11.90
CA LYS A 118 -10.82 -9.70 13.14
C LYS A 118 -10.15 -11.04 13.43
N GLU A 119 -10.86 -12.16 13.24
CA GLU A 119 -10.27 -13.49 13.38
C GLU A 119 -9.18 -13.73 12.32
N PHE A 120 -9.44 -13.41 11.06
CA PHE A 120 -8.49 -13.59 9.97
C PHE A 120 -7.20 -12.78 10.17
N LEU A 121 -7.32 -11.56 10.69
CA LEU A 121 -6.21 -10.69 11.01
C LEU A 121 -5.52 -11.04 12.34
N SER A 122 -6.05 -11.98 13.12
CA SER A 122 -5.44 -12.38 14.39
C SER A 122 -4.07 -13.04 14.21
N SER A 123 -3.30 -13.13 15.30
CA SER A 123 -1.99 -13.80 15.32
C SER A 123 -2.05 -15.24 14.84
N LYS A 124 -3.19 -15.91 15.03
CA LYS A 124 -3.48 -17.29 14.61
C LYS A 124 -3.18 -17.56 13.14
N TYR A 125 -3.46 -16.59 12.27
CA TYR A 125 -3.31 -16.74 10.81
C TYR A 125 -2.20 -15.87 10.22
N ALA A 126 -1.45 -15.11 11.02
CA ALA A 126 -0.46 -14.14 10.53
C ALA A 126 0.62 -14.72 9.59
N HIS A 127 1.01 -15.99 9.81
CA HIS A 127 1.98 -16.71 8.98
C HIS A 127 1.37 -17.35 7.73
N ALA A 128 0.06 -17.66 7.76
CA ALA A 128 -0.69 -18.23 6.64
C ALA A 128 -1.27 -17.15 5.70
N THR A 129 -1.49 -15.95 6.21
CA THR A 129 -1.93 -14.78 5.43
C THR A 129 -0.76 -14.17 4.65
N GLY A 130 -1.03 -13.53 3.52
CA GLY A 130 0.03 -12.95 2.71
C GLY A 130 -0.46 -12.28 1.43
N LYS A 131 0.48 -11.64 0.72
CA LYS A 131 0.22 -11.09 -0.61
C LYS A 131 0.21 -12.22 -1.64
N SER A 132 -0.76 -12.17 -2.54
CA SER A 132 -0.93 -13.19 -3.57
C SER A 132 0.25 -13.23 -4.52
N TRP A 133 0.35 -14.32 -5.29
CA TRP A 133 1.38 -14.40 -6.34
C TRP A 133 1.25 -13.28 -7.37
N LEU A 134 0.02 -12.95 -7.82
CA LEU A 134 -0.20 -11.89 -8.79
C LEU A 134 0.14 -10.50 -8.22
N GLN A 135 -0.16 -10.25 -6.96
CA GLN A 135 0.24 -9.01 -6.28
C GLN A 135 1.76 -8.88 -6.26
N ARG A 136 2.47 -9.92 -5.79
CA ARG A 136 3.94 -9.89 -5.70
C ARG A 136 4.62 -9.78 -7.05
N GLN A 137 4.15 -10.54 -8.03
CA GLN A 137 4.70 -10.49 -9.39
C GLN A 137 4.38 -9.15 -10.05
N GLY A 138 3.18 -8.64 -9.81
CA GLY A 138 2.71 -7.36 -10.28
C GLY A 138 3.53 -6.19 -9.77
N THR A 139 4.03 -6.23 -8.53
CA THR A 139 4.83 -5.13 -7.94
C THR A 139 6.33 -5.38 -7.94
N LYS A 140 6.79 -6.51 -8.51
CA LYS A 140 8.19 -6.95 -8.48
C LYS A 140 9.16 -5.90 -9.04
N ASN A 141 8.76 -5.20 -10.09
CA ASN A 141 9.61 -4.20 -10.74
C ASN A 141 9.54 -2.81 -10.09
N PHE A 142 8.64 -2.63 -9.13
CA PHE A 142 8.41 -1.38 -8.41
C PHE A 142 9.07 -1.41 -7.03
N ILE A 143 8.59 -2.27 -6.13
CA ILE A 143 9.05 -2.38 -4.72
C ILE A 143 9.78 -3.70 -4.42
N GLY A 144 9.97 -4.55 -5.43
CA GLY A 144 10.81 -5.74 -5.32
C GLY A 144 10.38 -6.70 -4.21
N ARG A 145 11.34 -7.05 -3.35
CA ARG A 145 11.18 -7.99 -2.22
C ARG A 145 10.98 -7.29 -0.88
N GLY A 146 10.64 -6.01 -0.88
CA GLY A 146 10.45 -5.21 0.33
C GLY A 146 9.27 -5.70 1.18
N LEU A 147 9.20 -5.21 2.42
CA LEU A 147 8.31 -5.70 3.47
C LEU A 147 6.84 -5.81 3.04
N LEU A 148 6.35 -4.85 2.25
CA LEU A 148 4.96 -4.79 1.81
C LEU A 148 4.52 -6.02 1.00
N MET A 149 5.46 -6.71 0.35
CA MET A 149 5.23 -7.87 -0.52
C MET A 149 5.79 -9.18 0.03
N ALA A 150 6.39 -9.15 1.21
CA ALA A 150 6.93 -10.34 1.84
C ALA A 150 5.83 -11.19 2.50
N ASN A 151 6.07 -12.50 2.55
CA ASN A 151 5.20 -13.49 3.20
C ASN A 151 6.01 -14.39 4.15
N GLY A 152 5.29 -15.09 5.04
CA GLY A 152 5.86 -16.13 5.91
C GLY A 152 7.01 -15.63 6.79
N ALA A 153 8.04 -16.46 6.91
CA ALA A 153 9.23 -16.16 7.72
C ALA A 153 10.01 -14.93 7.22
N ARG A 154 10.04 -14.68 5.91
CA ARG A 154 10.72 -13.50 5.34
C ARG A 154 10.09 -12.20 5.82
N TRP A 155 8.76 -12.14 5.78
CA TRP A 155 8.01 -11.00 6.29
C TRP A 155 8.25 -10.79 7.78
N SER A 156 8.23 -11.87 8.57
CA SER A 156 8.47 -11.80 10.01
C SER A 156 9.87 -11.24 10.33
N HIS A 157 10.89 -11.67 9.59
CA HIS A 157 12.26 -11.20 9.76
C HIS A 157 12.40 -9.73 9.36
N GLN A 158 11.95 -9.35 8.15
CA GLN A 158 12.01 -7.96 7.68
C GLN A 158 11.28 -7.00 8.64
N ARG A 159 10.09 -7.39 9.12
CA ARG A 159 9.33 -6.61 10.09
C ARG A 159 10.08 -6.43 11.40
N HIS A 160 10.72 -7.48 11.90
CA HIS A 160 11.52 -7.41 13.14
C HIS A 160 12.67 -6.40 13.04
N VAL A 161 13.31 -6.30 11.87
CA VAL A 161 14.41 -5.36 11.63
C VAL A 161 13.94 -3.91 11.56
N VAL A 162 12.80 -3.64 10.90
CA VAL A 162 12.34 -2.26 10.64
C VAL A 162 11.39 -1.71 11.70
N ALA A 163 10.63 -2.55 12.41
CA ALA A 163 9.66 -2.10 13.41
C ALA A 163 10.27 -1.19 14.51
N PRO A 164 11.50 -1.40 15.00
CA PRO A 164 12.13 -0.49 15.96
C PRO A 164 12.23 0.97 15.49
N ALA A 165 12.28 1.22 14.18
CA ALA A 165 12.31 2.58 13.62
C ALA A 165 11.08 3.41 14.00
N PHE A 166 9.94 2.75 14.10
CA PHE A 166 8.63 3.37 14.30
C PHE A 166 8.14 3.27 15.76
N MET A 167 9.02 2.90 16.68
CA MET A 167 8.71 2.86 18.11
C MET A 167 8.76 4.27 18.72
N PRO A 168 7.91 4.58 19.73
CA PRO A 168 7.80 5.92 20.31
C PRO A 168 9.13 6.54 20.73
N ASP A 169 10.04 5.76 21.32
CA ASP A 169 11.32 6.30 21.80
C ASP A 169 12.26 6.75 20.68
N LYS A 170 12.13 6.17 19.48
CA LYS A 170 12.86 6.62 18.30
C LYS A 170 12.18 7.81 17.65
N LEU A 171 10.84 7.84 17.63
CA LEU A 171 10.04 8.94 17.09
C LEU A 171 10.23 10.26 17.87
N LYS A 172 10.41 10.19 19.19
CA LYS A 172 10.78 11.34 20.05
C LYS A 172 11.97 12.13 19.53
N GLY A 173 12.98 11.41 19.07
CA GLY A 173 14.18 12.03 18.50
C GLY A 173 13.95 12.72 17.15
N ARG A 174 12.77 12.56 16.53
CA ARG A 174 12.44 13.00 15.17
C ARG A 174 11.43 14.14 15.10
N VAL A 175 10.71 14.41 16.18
CA VAL A 175 9.68 15.47 16.25
C VAL A 175 10.21 16.83 15.80
N GLY A 176 11.45 17.18 16.16
CA GLY A 176 12.06 18.44 15.76
C GLY A 176 12.11 18.63 14.23
N HIS A 177 12.39 17.57 13.47
CA HIS A 177 12.35 17.63 12.00
C HIS A 177 10.92 17.80 11.49
N MET A 178 9.94 17.12 12.08
CA MET A 178 8.53 17.26 11.70
C MET A 178 8.02 18.69 11.92
N VAL A 179 8.37 19.30 13.06
CA VAL A 179 8.06 20.70 13.37
C VAL A 179 8.65 21.62 12.31
N GLU A 180 9.93 21.43 11.96
CA GLU A 180 10.60 22.29 10.98
C GLU A 180 9.97 22.17 9.58
N CYS A 181 9.74 20.94 9.09
CA CYS A 181 9.03 20.72 7.83
C CYS A 181 7.64 21.38 7.82
N THR A 182 6.94 21.33 8.96
CA THR A 182 5.61 21.93 9.12
C THR A 182 5.68 23.47 9.09
N LYS A 183 6.68 24.08 9.73
CA LYS A 183 6.89 25.54 9.66
C LYS A 183 7.09 26.01 8.21
N GLN A 184 7.92 25.31 7.45
CA GLN A 184 8.14 25.64 6.03
C GLN A 184 6.84 25.50 5.21
N THR A 185 6.01 24.51 5.52
CA THR A 185 4.71 24.34 4.88
C THR A 185 3.74 25.45 5.25
N ILE A 186 3.71 25.90 6.51
CA ILE A 186 2.90 27.05 6.95
C ILE A 186 3.30 28.31 6.19
N LEU A 187 4.60 28.59 6.05
CA LEU A 187 5.08 29.73 5.26
C LEU A 187 4.63 29.62 3.80
N SER A 188 4.80 28.44 3.19
CA SER A 188 4.37 28.21 1.81
C SER A 188 2.85 28.33 1.62
N LEU A 189 2.04 27.97 2.62
CA LEU A 189 0.59 28.13 2.60
C LEU A 189 0.18 29.60 2.72
N ARG A 190 0.82 30.38 3.61
CA ARG A 190 0.62 31.83 3.71
C ARG A 190 0.87 32.53 2.38
N ASP A 191 2.00 32.21 1.75
CA ASP A 191 2.38 32.77 0.47
C ASP A 191 1.39 32.40 -0.65
N ALA A 192 0.87 31.17 -0.63
CA ALA A 192 -0.13 30.72 -1.59
C ALA A 192 -1.47 31.44 -1.39
N ALA A 193 -1.96 31.52 -0.14
CA ALA A 193 -3.18 32.20 0.22
C ALA A 193 -3.13 33.70 -0.16
N ALA A 194 -2.00 34.36 0.08
CA ALA A 194 -1.80 35.77 -0.29
C ALA A 194 -1.87 36.02 -1.81
N ARG A 195 -1.45 35.05 -2.65
CA ARG A 195 -1.50 35.16 -4.11
C ARG A 195 -2.85 34.76 -4.71
N GLY A 196 -3.56 33.82 -4.08
CA GLY A 196 -4.73 33.13 -4.63
C GLY A 196 -6.08 33.65 -4.17
N ARG A 197 -6.21 34.90 -3.69
CA ARG A 197 -7.43 35.39 -3.02
C ARG A 197 -7.88 34.49 -1.85
N GLY A 198 -6.92 33.87 -1.16
CA GLY A 198 -7.16 32.91 -0.07
C GLY A 198 -7.36 31.45 -0.51
N GLU A 199 -7.61 31.17 -1.79
CA GLU A 199 -7.84 29.81 -2.28
C GLU A 199 -6.52 29.05 -2.54
N VAL A 200 -6.42 27.83 -2.00
CA VAL A 200 -5.24 26.98 -2.09
C VAL A 200 -5.64 25.50 -2.27
N GLU A 201 -5.01 24.82 -3.23
CA GLU A 201 -5.07 23.35 -3.36
C GLU A 201 -4.20 22.70 -2.28
N ILE A 202 -4.79 21.93 -1.36
CA ILE A 202 -4.09 21.46 -0.15
C ILE A 202 -3.29 20.17 -0.38
N GLY A 203 -3.73 19.31 -1.30
CA GLY A 203 -3.12 18.01 -1.58
C GLY A 203 -1.65 18.10 -1.97
N GLY A 204 -1.29 19.04 -2.84
CA GLY A 204 0.10 19.30 -3.22
C GLY A 204 0.97 19.74 -2.04
N HIS A 205 0.44 20.58 -1.15
CA HIS A 205 1.15 21.02 0.07
C HIS A 205 1.33 19.87 1.06
N MET A 206 0.31 19.02 1.26
CA MET A 206 0.42 17.86 2.15
C MET A 206 1.39 16.81 1.61
N THR A 207 1.39 16.58 0.29
CA THR A 207 2.34 15.67 -0.38
C THR A 207 3.78 16.13 -0.21
N ARG A 208 4.02 17.44 -0.35
CA ARG A 208 5.33 18.05 -0.09
C ARG A 208 5.75 17.87 1.37
N LEU A 209 4.85 18.17 2.31
CA LEU A 209 5.11 18.08 3.74
C LEU A 209 5.48 16.66 4.17
N THR A 210 4.67 15.66 3.80
CA THR A 210 4.90 14.27 4.20
C THR A 210 6.14 13.69 3.51
N GLY A 211 6.41 14.10 2.27
CA GLY A 211 7.64 13.78 1.55
C GLY A 211 8.90 14.33 2.23
N ASP A 212 8.86 15.57 2.70
CA ASP A 212 9.97 16.18 3.45
C ASP A 212 10.18 15.51 4.80
N ILE A 213 9.09 15.22 5.53
CA ILE A 213 9.14 14.51 6.80
C ILE A 213 9.84 13.16 6.65
N ILE A 214 9.37 12.28 5.75
CA ILE A 214 9.95 10.94 5.63
C ILE A 214 11.42 10.98 5.15
N SER A 215 11.76 11.92 4.27
CA SER A 215 13.13 12.08 3.77
C SER A 215 14.08 12.44 4.90
N ARG A 216 13.69 13.38 5.77
CA ARG A 216 14.52 13.82 6.91
C ARG A 216 14.53 12.84 8.08
N THR A 217 13.39 12.20 8.41
CA THR A 217 13.31 11.37 9.61
C THR A 217 13.87 9.96 9.39
N GLU A 218 13.58 9.35 8.24
CA GLU A 218 13.90 7.93 8.00
C GLU A 218 15.16 7.73 7.16
N PHE A 219 15.42 8.63 6.23
CA PHE A 219 16.52 8.50 5.26
C PHE A 219 17.67 9.49 5.49
N ASP A 220 17.48 10.49 6.36
CA ASP A 220 18.45 11.56 6.63
C ASP A 220 18.90 12.28 5.35
N THR A 221 17.97 12.43 4.40
CA THR A 221 18.19 13.06 3.09
C THR A 221 17.53 14.43 3.02
N SER A 222 17.98 15.24 2.06
CA SER A 222 17.32 16.50 1.73
C SER A 222 15.99 16.26 1.01
N TYR A 223 15.10 17.24 1.11
CA TYR A 223 13.83 17.25 0.37
C TYR A 223 14.03 17.02 -1.13
N GLU A 224 15.01 17.67 -1.74
CA GLU A 224 15.26 17.57 -3.19
C GLU A 224 15.65 16.15 -3.62
N THR A 225 16.47 15.47 -2.81
CA THR A 225 16.81 14.06 -3.03
C THR A 225 15.57 13.18 -2.88
N GLY A 226 14.77 13.41 -1.84
CA GLY A 226 13.50 12.72 -1.63
C GLY A 226 12.52 12.91 -2.79
N LYS A 227 12.38 14.14 -3.29
CA LYS A 227 11.54 14.49 -4.44
C LYS A 227 11.94 13.72 -5.70
N ARG A 228 13.24 13.60 -5.97
CA ARG A 228 13.74 12.78 -7.09
C ARG A 228 13.35 11.31 -6.91
N ILE A 229 13.48 10.77 -5.70
CA ILE A 229 13.07 9.40 -5.38
C ILE A 229 11.56 9.20 -5.60
N PHE A 230 10.72 10.13 -5.15
CA PHE A 230 9.27 10.06 -5.33
C PHE A 230 8.87 10.06 -6.80
N HIS A 231 9.44 10.95 -7.62
CA HIS A 231 9.16 10.97 -9.07
C HIS A 231 9.56 9.66 -9.75
N LEU A 232 10.73 9.10 -9.43
CA LEU A 232 11.17 7.82 -9.97
C LEU A 232 10.25 6.66 -9.54
N LEU A 233 9.79 6.66 -8.28
CA LEU A 233 8.84 5.68 -7.76
C LEU A 233 7.48 5.78 -8.44
N GLU A 234 6.96 6.99 -8.63
CA GLU A 234 5.68 7.22 -9.30
C GLU A 234 5.72 6.75 -10.78
N ASP A 235 6.81 7.02 -11.50
CA ASP A 235 6.98 6.53 -12.86
C ASP A 235 7.11 5.00 -12.92
N LEU A 236 7.84 4.40 -11.98
CA LEU A 236 7.90 2.95 -11.83
C LEU A 236 6.52 2.35 -11.54
N GLN A 237 5.73 2.98 -10.67
CA GLN A 237 4.37 2.55 -10.33
C GLN A 237 3.46 2.60 -11.56
N ARG A 238 3.43 3.73 -12.28
CA ARG A 238 2.63 3.89 -13.51
C ARG A 238 2.99 2.88 -14.58
N LEU A 239 4.29 2.67 -14.84
CA LEU A 239 4.77 1.68 -15.81
C LEU A 239 4.37 0.26 -15.39
N THR A 240 4.57 -0.06 -14.11
CA THR A 240 4.26 -1.37 -13.55
C THR A 240 2.75 -1.66 -13.63
N ALA A 241 1.91 -0.68 -13.30
CA ALA A 241 0.45 -0.78 -13.43
C ALA A 241 0.03 -1.06 -14.88
N ARG A 242 0.60 -0.35 -15.87
CA ARG A 242 0.31 -0.58 -17.31
C ARG A 242 0.70 -1.97 -17.80
N SER A 243 1.78 -2.53 -17.25
CA SER A 243 2.32 -3.83 -17.65
C SER A 243 1.54 -5.02 -17.14
N SER A 244 0.78 -4.83 -16.05
CA SER A 244 0.01 -5.88 -15.40
C SER A 244 -1.02 -6.53 -16.33
N ARG A 245 -1.42 -5.80 -17.39
CA ARG A 245 -2.24 -6.28 -18.52
C ARG A 245 -1.65 -7.48 -19.26
N TYR A 246 -0.33 -7.62 -19.26
CA TYR A 246 0.40 -8.66 -19.98
C TYR A 246 0.87 -9.81 -19.06
N LEU A 247 0.71 -9.69 -17.73
CA LEU A 247 1.09 -10.72 -16.75
C LEU A 247 0.32 -12.03 -16.98
N TRP A 248 -0.85 -11.95 -17.60
CA TRP A 248 -1.74 -13.08 -17.89
C TRP A 248 -1.38 -13.86 -19.16
N ILE A 249 -0.45 -13.37 -19.98
CA ILE A 249 -0.04 -14.06 -21.22
C ILE A 249 1.26 -14.83 -20.94
N PRO A 250 1.22 -16.18 -20.87
CA PRO A 250 2.43 -16.98 -20.72
C PRO A 250 3.42 -16.67 -21.85
N GLY A 251 4.66 -16.35 -21.49
CA GLY A 251 5.74 -16.09 -22.46
C GLY A 251 5.96 -14.63 -22.85
N SER A 252 5.07 -13.70 -22.50
CA SER A 252 5.23 -12.26 -22.74
C SER A 252 6.51 -11.68 -22.11
N GLN A 253 6.98 -12.30 -21.03
CA GLN A 253 8.22 -11.96 -20.33
C GLN A 253 9.50 -12.17 -21.15
N TYR A 254 9.50 -13.00 -22.20
CA TYR A 254 10.70 -13.29 -22.98
C TYR A 254 10.92 -12.30 -24.14
N PHE A 255 9.93 -11.45 -24.46
CA PHE A 255 10.08 -10.46 -25.51
C PHE A 255 10.82 -9.21 -25.01
N PRO A 256 11.92 -8.78 -25.66
CA PRO A 256 12.59 -7.53 -25.34
C PRO A 256 11.64 -6.37 -25.65
N SER A 257 11.11 -5.73 -24.61
CA SER A 257 10.19 -4.61 -24.73
C SER A 257 10.88 -3.31 -24.32
N LYS A 258 10.50 -2.19 -24.96
CA LYS A 258 10.87 -0.84 -24.51
C LYS A 258 10.57 -0.66 -23.01
N TYR A 259 9.48 -1.29 -22.54
CA TYR A 259 9.08 -1.38 -21.14
C TYR A 259 10.17 -1.96 -20.22
N ARG A 260 10.79 -3.10 -20.56
CA ARG A 260 11.84 -3.70 -19.73
C ARG A 260 13.08 -2.81 -19.62
N ARG A 261 13.45 -2.13 -20.72
CA ARG A 261 14.57 -1.17 -20.72
C ARG A 261 14.29 0.03 -19.83
N GLU A 262 13.10 0.61 -19.93
CA GLU A 262 12.73 1.78 -19.14
C GLU A 262 12.67 1.48 -17.64
N ILE A 263 12.11 0.33 -17.26
CA ILE A 263 12.14 -0.12 -15.85
C ILE A 263 13.55 -0.35 -15.36
N GLY A 264 14.45 -0.91 -16.19
CA GLY A 264 15.85 -1.06 -15.85
C GLY A 264 16.53 0.28 -15.62
N ARG A 265 16.26 1.27 -16.48
CA ARG A 265 16.79 2.63 -16.38
C ARG A 265 16.34 3.31 -15.08
N LEU A 266 15.02 3.34 -14.82
CA LEU A 266 14.45 3.97 -13.62
C LEU A 266 14.92 3.30 -12.34
N ASN A 267 14.96 1.96 -12.30
CA ASN A 267 15.48 1.25 -11.13
C ASN A 267 16.97 1.53 -10.90
N GLY A 268 17.78 1.62 -11.96
CA GLY A 268 19.20 1.96 -11.85
C GLY A 268 19.43 3.39 -11.37
N GLU A 269 18.62 4.35 -11.85
CA GLU A 269 18.67 5.73 -11.38
C GLU A 269 18.29 5.84 -9.90
N LEU A 270 17.20 5.17 -9.50
CA LEU A 270 16.74 5.14 -8.12
C LEU A 270 17.75 4.47 -7.18
N GLU A 271 18.35 3.35 -7.62
CA GLU A 271 19.46 2.71 -6.92
C GLU A 271 20.65 3.66 -6.76
N GLY A 272 21.01 4.41 -7.80
CA GLY A 272 22.06 5.44 -7.74
C GLY A 272 21.79 6.49 -6.67
N VAL A 273 20.59 7.05 -6.62
CA VAL A 273 20.20 8.10 -5.66
C VAL A 273 20.18 7.57 -4.22
N VAL A 274 19.68 6.35 -3.99
CA VAL A 274 19.66 5.72 -2.67
C VAL A 274 21.10 5.42 -2.20
N LEU A 275 21.96 4.90 -3.08
CA LEU A 275 23.35 4.63 -2.76
C LEU A 275 24.16 5.90 -2.50
N GLU A 276 23.91 6.98 -3.24
CA GLU A 276 24.51 8.29 -2.98
C GLU A 276 24.11 8.81 -1.59
N SER A 277 22.84 8.68 -1.23
CA SER A 277 22.33 9.06 0.09
C SER A 277 23.03 8.28 1.20
N ILE A 278 23.18 6.96 1.02
CA ILE A 278 23.91 6.08 1.95
C ILE A 278 25.37 6.53 2.10
N ARG A 279 26.06 6.84 1.00
CA ARG A 279 27.48 7.27 1.03
C ARG A 279 27.63 8.58 1.81
N ARG A 280 26.79 9.57 1.52
CA ARG A 280 26.80 10.86 2.21
C ARG A 280 26.56 10.70 3.71
N SER A 281 25.62 9.85 4.12
CA SER A 281 25.38 9.58 5.54
C SER A 281 26.59 8.94 6.23
N ARG A 282 27.34 8.07 5.53
CA ARG A 282 28.57 7.47 6.05
C ARG A 282 29.70 8.51 6.21
N GLU A 283 29.90 9.36 5.21
CA GLU A 283 30.91 10.44 5.26
C GLU A 283 30.67 11.38 6.45
N ILE A 284 29.42 11.77 6.71
CA ILE A 284 29.07 12.62 7.86
C ILE A 284 29.37 11.94 9.20
N ALA A 285 29.19 10.61 9.27
CA ALA A 285 29.46 9.85 10.49
C ALA A 285 30.96 9.65 10.73
N ASP A 286 31.74 9.40 9.68
CA ASP A 286 33.20 9.25 9.72
C ASP A 286 33.90 10.58 10.09
N GLU A 287 33.28 11.72 9.76
CA GLU A 287 33.72 13.06 10.18
C GLU A 287 33.43 13.40 11.66
N GLY A 288 32.95 12.43 12.45
CA GLY A 288 32.80 12.56 13.92
C GLY A 288 31.63 13.43 14.38
N ARG A 289 30.71 13.84 13.48
CA ARG A 289 29.55 14.68 13.83
C ARG A 289 28.38 13.89 14.44
N THR A 290 28.44 12.56 14.46
CA THR A 290 27.39 11.70 15.02
C THR A 290 27.97 10.48 15.76
N THR A 291 27.35 10.09 16.89
CA THR A 291 27.75 8.92 17.71
C THR A 291 27.37 7.56 17.10
N SER A 292 26.71 7.54 15.94
CA SER A 292 26.32 6.33 15.20
C SER A 292 26.93 6.38 13.79
N THR A 293 27.61 5.31 13.37
CA THR A 293 28.25 5.16 12.04
C THR A 293 27.29 5.30 10.85
N TYR A 294 25.97 5.26 11.08
CA TYR A 294 24.96 5.29 10.00
C TYR A 294 23.81 6.29 10.22
N GLY A 295 23.89 7.14 11.25
CA GLY A 295 22.75 7.99 11.65
C GLY A 295 21.73 7.24 12.52
N ARG A 296 20.53 7.80 12.70
CA ARG A 296 19.48 7.28 13.64
C ARG A 296 18.23 6.73 12.94
N GLY A 297 18.19 6.68 11.60
CA GLY A 297 16.96 6.47 10.80
C GLY A 297 16.77 5.02 10.35
N LEU A 298 15.65 4.74 9.68
CA LEU A 298 15.40 3.45 9.04
C LEU A 298 16.58 2.96 8.19
N LEU A 299 17.12 3.84 7.35
CA LEU A 299 18.26 3.49 6.49
C LEU A 299 19.46 3.00 7.31
N ALA A 300 19.72 3.63 8.46
CA ALA A 300 20.80 3.27 9.36
C ALA A 300 20.64 1.85 9.91
N MET A 301 19.41 1.47 10.30
CA MET A 301 19.10 0.13 10.81
C MET A 301 19.24 -0.94 9.73
N LEU A 302 18.80 -0.65 8.49
CA LEU A 302 18.94 -1.55 7.36
C LEU A 302 20.42 -1.80 7.01
N LEU A 303 21.25 -0.76 7.06
CA LEU A 303 22.69 -0.87 6.83
C LEU A 303 23.38 -1.64 7.96
N ALA A 304 23.08 -1.33 9.23
CA ALA A 304 23.64 -2.05 10.36
C ALA A 304 23.34 -3.55 10.30
N GLU A 305 22.13 -3.93 9.89
CA GLU A 305 21.76 -5.35 9.72
C GLU A 305 22.51 -6.02 8.55
N MET A 306 22.78 -5.28 7.47
CA MET A 306 23.63 -5.76 6.38
C MET A 306 25.08 -6.02 6.86
N GLU A 307 25.61 -5.19 7.76
CA GLU A 307 27.00 -5.29 8.24
C GLU A 307 27.20 -6.40 9.27
N LYS A 308 26.26 -6.60 10.20
CA LYS A 308 26.29 -7.73 11.16
C LYS A 308 26.51 -9.08 10.47
N LYS A 309 26.03 -9.21 9.22
CA LYS A 309 26.25 -10.42 8.41
C LYS A 309 27.69 -10.55 7.90
N LYS A 310 28.33 -9.45 7.49
CA LYS A 310 29.72 -9.47 7.02
C LYS A 310 30.67 -9.94 8.13
N GLU A 311 30.34 -9.63 9.38
CA GLU A 311 31.13 -9.99 10.56
C GLU A 311 30.94 -11.44 11.03
N LYS A 312 29.74 -12.03 10.86
CA LYS A 312 29.41 -13.36 11.41
C LYS A 312 29.85 -14.58 10.57
N GLY A 313 30.50 -14.38 9.43
CA GLY A 313 31.00 -15.48 8.59
C GLY A 313 29.89 -16.31 7.91
N ALA A 314 30.23 -16.97 6.80
CA ALA A 314 29.30 -17.65 5.89
C ALA A 314 28.70 -18.98 6.40
N GLY A 315 28.65 -19.20 7.72
CA GLY A 315 28.26 -20.48 8.34
C GLY A 315 26.84 -20.56 8.90
N ASP A 316 26.09 -19.45 8.93
CA ASP A 316 24.65 -19.46 9.24
C ASP A 316 23.88 -19.57 7.92
N ASP A 317 22.94 -20.50 7.83
CA ASP A 317 22.09 -20.70 6.64
C ASP A 317 21.37 -19.37 6.36
N GLY A 318 21.96 -18.57 5.47
CA GLY A 318 21.63 -17.16 5.19
C GLY A 318 20.28 -16.94 4.50
N LYS A 319 19.27 -17.70 4.92
CA LYS A 319 17.91 -17.80 4.36
C LYS A 319 17.18 -16.46 4.37
N PHE A 320 17.58 -15.52 5.24
CA PHE A 320 16.97 -14.19 5.37
C PHE A 320 17.95 -13.00 5.40
N SER A 321 19.12 -13.13 4.76
CA SER A 321 20.10 -12.04 4.68
C SER A 321 19.57 -10.75 4.03
N TYR A 322 19.93 -9.60 4.62
CA TYR A 322 19.89 -8.30 3.94
C TYR A 322 21.06 -8.17 2.96
N ASP A 323 20.75 -8.13 1.67
CA ASP A 323 21.69 -7.73 0.61
C ASP A 323 21.39 -6.28 0.19
N THR A 324 22.30 -5.66 -0.56
CA THR A 324 22.13 -4.28 -1.06
C THR A 324 20.80 -4.09 -1.79
N ARG A 325 20.38 -5.10 -2.57
CA ARG A 325 19.11 -5.08 -3.30
C ARG A 325 17.90 -5.04 -2.36
N LEU A 326 17.92 -5.82 -1.29
CA LEU A 326 16.83 -5.84 -0.32
C LEU A 326 16.76 -4.53 0.45
N VAL A 327 17.90 -3.93 0.82
CA VAL A 327 17.91 -2.58 1.43
C VAL A 327 17.25 -1.57 0.49
N ILE A 328 17.61 -1.58 -0.79
CA ILE A 328 16.98 -0.71 -1.80
C ILE A 328 15.47 -1.00 -1.90
N ASP A 329 15.06 -2.27 -1.98
CA ASP A 329 13.65 -2.66 -2.04
C ASP A 329 12.85 -2.19 -0.80
N GLU A 330 13.46 -2.23 0.40
CA GLU A 330 12.87 -1.65 1.61
C GLU A 330 12.78 -0.12 1.50
N CYS A 331 13.85 0.57 1.07
CA CYS A 331 13.81 2.02 0.86
C CYS A 331 12.64 2.41 -0.06
N LYS A 332 12.49 1.74 -1.21
CA LYS A 332 11.35 1.96 -2.13
C LYS A 332 10.01 1.76 -1.44
N THR A 333 9.90 0.69 -0.65
CA THR A 333 8.68 0.34 0.09
C THR A 333 8.29 1.44 1.07
N PHE A 334 9.24 1.96 1.85
CA PHE A 334 8.96 2.96 2.88
C PHE A 334 8.75 4.37 2.31
N PHE A 335 9.54 4.77 1.31
CA PHE A 335 9.29 6.03 0.59
C PHE A 335 7.89 6.03 -0.02
N PHE A 336 7.49 4.96 -0.71
CA PHE A 336 6.14 4.84 -1.26
C PHE A 336 5.06 4.85 -0.17
N ALA A 337 5.18 3.98 0.83
CA ALA A 337 4.13 3.82 1.83
C ALA A 337 3.91 5.07 2.71
N GLY A 338 4.97 5.81 3.04
CA GLY A 338 4.92 6.83 4.09
C GLY A 338 4.49 8.23 3.63
N HIS A 339 4.72 8.62 2.37
CA HIS A 339 4.39 9.98 1.93
C HIS A 339 2.97 10.11 1.36
N GLU A 340 2.57 9.28 0.40
CA GLU A 340 1.27 9.41 -0.27
C GLU A 340 0.10 9.15 0.70
N THR A 341 0.16 8.07 1.48
CA THR A 341 -0.95 7.72 2.39
C THR A 341 -1.14 8.76 3.49
N SER A 342 -0.05 9.29 4.04
CA SER A 342 -0.08 10.35 5.05
C SER A 342 -0.57 11.68 4.44
N ALA A 343 -0.19 11.98 3.20
CA ALA A 343 -0.64 13.19 2.52
C ALA A 343 -2.15 13.15 2.31
N LEU A 344 -2.67 12.03 1.80
CA LEU A 344 -4.11 11.82 1.65
C LEU A 344 -4.84 11.93 2.98
N LEU A 345 -4.34 11.28 4.03
CA LEU A 345 -4.94 11.39 5.36
C LEU A 345 -5.05 12.86 5.81
N LEU A 346 -3.99 13.64 5.67
CA LEU A 346 -3.98 15.06 6.05
C LEU A 346 -4.94 15.89 5.18
N THR A 347 -4.90 15.71 3.85
CA THR A 347 -5.78 16.42 2.90
C THR A 347 -7.26 16.19 3.22
N TRP A 348 -7.65 14.93 3.39
CA TRP A 348 -9.04 14.57 3.73
C TRP A 348 -9.43 15.03 5.13
N THR A 349 -8.49 15.03 6.08
CA THR A 349 -8.73 15.60 7.42
C THR A 349 -9.02 17.09 7.32
N LEU A 350 -8.22 17.84 6.58
CA LEU A 350 -8.41 19.28 6.39
C LEU A 350 -9.71 19.58 5.63
N MET A 351 -10.06 18.79 4.61
CA MET A 351 -11.35 18.88 3.92
C MET A 351 -12.53 18.68 4.88
N LEU A 352 -12.48 17.66 5.73
CA LEU A 352 -13.53 17.37 6.70
C LEU A 352 -13.66 18.46 7.77
N LEU A 353 -12.53 19.01 8.22
CA LEU A 353 -12.53 20.13 9.15
C LEU A 353 -13.06 21.42 8.49
N ALA A 354 -12.75 21.64 7.21
CA ALA A 354 -13.23 22.79 6.44
C ALA A 354 -14.75 22.76 6.22
N THR A 355 -15.34 21.56 6.15
CA THR A 355 -16.77 21.35 5.94
C THR A 355 -17.60 21.32 7.22
N HIS A 356 -16.95 21.12 8.36
CA HIS A 356 -17.58 21.06 9.69
C HIS A 356 -16.94 22.08 10.64
N PRO A 357 -17.32 23.37 10.55
CA PRO A 357 -16.73 24.44 11.36
C PRO A 357 -16.80 24.18 12.87
N GLU A 358 -17.85 23.50 13.36
CA GLU A 358 -17.95 23.16 14.77
C GLU A 358 -16.91 22.12 15.22
N TRP A 359 -16.49 21.21 14.34
CA TRP A 359 -15.39 20.28 14.62
C TRP A 359 -14.05 21.00 14.63
N GLN A 360 -13.85 21.89 13.65
CA GLN A 360 -12.64 22.69 13.55
C GLN A 360 -12.46 23.60 14.77
N GLY A 361 -13.53 24.25 15.23
CA GLY A 361 -13.51 25.08 16.44
C GLY A 361 -13.11 24.32 17.69
N LYS A 362 -13.65 23.10 17.87
CA LYS A 362 -13.28 22.21 18.98
C LYS A 362 -11.81 21.77 18.90
N ALA A 363 -11.37 21.32 17.72
CA ALA A 363 -9.99 20.89 17.50
C ALA A 363 -8.99 22.04 17.75
N ARG A 364 -9.30 23.26 17.31
CA ARG A 364 -8.50 24.45 17.60
C ARG A 364 -8.44 24.77 19.09
N ALA A 365 -9.57 24.70 19.80
CA ALA A 365 -9.60 24.91 21.26
C ALA A 365 -8.75 23.89 22.02
N GLU A 366 -8.80 22.61 21.62
CA GLU A 366 -7.94 21.56 22.19
C GLU A 366 -6.45 21.86 21.97
N VAL A 367 -6.07 22.31 20.77
CA VAL A 367 -4.68 22.68 20.44
C VAL A 367 -4.19 23.85 21.30
N SER A 368 -5.05 24.86 21.53
CA SER A 368 -4.69 26.01 22.39
C SER A 368 -4.56 25.64 23.87
N GLN A 369 -5.31 24.64 24.35
CA GLN A 369 -5.27 24.18 25.76
C GLN A 369 -4.14 23.18 26.02
N ALA A 370 -3.82 22.33 25.04
CA ALA A 370 -2.81 21.28 25.16
C ALA A 370 -1.46 21.74 24.57
N TYR A 371 -0.66 22.48 25.35
CA TYR A 371 0.72 22.85 24.98
C TYR A 371 1.69 21.66 24.84
N ALA A 372 1.25 20.43 25.13
CA ALA A 372 2.06 19.21 25.05
C ALA A 372 1.41 18.18 24.11
N LEU A 373 1.47 18.43 22.79
CA LEU A 373 1.01 17.45 21.80
C LEU A 373 2.13 16.50 21.40
N PHE A 374 1.90 15.20 21.61
CA PHE A 374 2.75 14.11 21.16
C PHE A 374 2.75 14.01 19.61
N GLU A 375 3.94 14.22 19.05
CA GLU A 375 4.57 13.70 17.81
C GLU A 375 3.72 13.58 16.53
N ALA A 376 2.67 12.76 16.50
CA ALA A 376 1.86 12.56 15.30
C ALA A 376 0.80 13.67 15.08
N LYS A 377 0.35 14.32 16.16
CA LYS A 377 -0.62 15.42 16.07
C LYS A 377 0.03 16.78 15.80
N VAL A 378 1.35 16.86 15.89
CA VAL A 378 2.10 18.12 15.82
C VAL A 378 1.83 18.84 14.49
N VAL A 379 1.84 18.11 13.38
CA VAL A 379 1.55 18.67 12.05
C VAL A 379 0.18 19.32 12.01
N LEU A 380 -0.87 18.55 12.30
CA LEU A 380 -2.26 19.03 12.25
C LEU A 380 -2.51 20.14 13.27
N ALA A 381 -1.94 20.03 14.46
CA ALA A 381 -2.04 21.04 15.51
C ALA A 381 -1.42 22.36 15.08
N MET A 382 -0.23 22.33 14.48
CA MET A 382 0.42 23.54 13.98
C MET A 382 -0.37 24.18 12.83
N LEU A 383 -0.94 23.39 11.93
CA LEU A 383 -1.83 23.90 10.88
C LEU A 383 -3.08 24.55 11.47
N LEU A 384 -3.77 23.87 12.39
CA LEU A 384 -4.97 24.38 13.04
C LEU A 384 -4.70 25.56 13.98
N ALA A 385 -3.49 25.71 14.51
CA ALA A 385 -3.10 26.87 15.31
C ALA A 385 -2.88 28.13 14.46
N ASN A 386 -2.57 27.99 13.18
CA ASN A 386 -2.26 29.12 12.28
C ASN A 386 -3.39 29.47 11.32
N PHE A 387 -4.24 28.49 10.98
CA PHE A 387 -5.20 28.63 9.88
C PHE A 387 -6.60 28.17 10.25
N ARG A 388 -7.59 28.88 9.71
CA ARG A 388 -8.93 28.37 9.54
C ARG A 388 -9.11 27.95 8.08
N PHE A 389 -9.80 26.84 7.90
CA PHE A 389 -10.07 26.26 6.58
C PHE A 389 -11.56 26.35 6.29
N THR A 390 -11.92 26.80 5.10
CA THR A 390 -13.27 26.68 4.56
C THR A 390 -13.20 26.07 3.17
N ILE A 391 -14.22 25.32 2.74
CA ILE A 391 -14.20 24.71 1.41
C ILE A 391 -14.35 25.80 0.35
N SER A 392 -13.58 25.73 -0.75
CA SER A 392 -13.73 26.67 -1.86
C SER A 392 -15.08 26.45 -2.57
N ASP A 393 -15.72 27.53 -3.01
CA ASP A 393 -16.95 27.49 -3.82
C ASP A 393 -16.72 26.83 -5.19
N ASP A 394 -15.49 26.92 -5.71
CA ASP A 394 -15.09 26.33 -6.99
C ASP A 394 -14.69 24.84 -6.86
N TYR A 395 -14.63 24.31 -5.64
CA TYR A 395 -14.29 22.91 -5.43
C TYR A 395 -15.35 21.97 -6.02
N ARG A 396 -14.88 20.91 -6.68
CA ARG A 396 -15.70 19.83 -7.24
C ARG A 396 -15.22 18.50 -6.67
N HIS A 397 -16.12 17.85 -5.93
CA HIS A 397 -15.78 16.60 -5.24
C HIS A 397 -15.81 15.42 -6.21
N ALA A 398 -14.64 14.97 -6.64
CA ALA A 398 -14.51 13.90 -7.62
C ALA A 398 -13.40 12.90 -7.25
N PRO A 399 -13.47 12.27 -6.06
CA PRO A 399 -12.45 11.34 -5.61
C PRO A 399 -12.37 10.14 -6.54
N HIS A 400 -11.17 9.84 -7.03
CA HIS A 400 -10.94 8.73 -7.94
C HIS A 400 -9.64 8.01 -7.59
N ALA A 401 -9.49 6.76 -8.01
CA ALA A 401 -8.24 6.05 -7.80
C ALA A 401 -7.18 6.61 -8.76
N LYS A 402 -6.06 7.13 -8.23
CA LYS A 402 -4.92 7.73 -8.96
C LYS A 402 -4.39 6.85 -10.10
N HIS A 403 -4.55 5.54 -9.99
CA HIS A 403 -4.10 4.54 -10.96
C HIS A 403 -5.25 3.73 -11.60
N GLY A 404 -6.50 4.17 -11.45
CA GLY A 404 -7.72 3.50 -11.94
C GLY A 404 -8.23 3.98 -13.30
N GLY A 405 -7.47 4.82 -14.03
CA GLY A 405 -7.90 5.39 -15.31
C GLY A 405 -8.06 4.36 -16.43
N HIS A 406 -9.28 4.31 -17.00
CA HIS A 406 -9.79 3.79 -18.28
C HIS A 406 -9.25 2.52 -18.96
N ASP A 407 -8.00 2.07 -18.76
CA ASP A 407 -7.39 1.07 -19.63
C ASP A 407 -6.45 0.09 -18.95
N GLY A 408 -6.45 -0.01 -17.62
CA GLY A 408 -5.63 -0.97 -16.91
C GLY A 408 -6.08 -1.18 -15.49
N ILE A 409 -6.86 -2.22 -15.25
CA ILE A 409 -7.21 -2.65 -13.90
C ILE A 409 -5.95 -3.26 -13.29
N MET A 410 -5.13 -2.40 -12.73
CA MET A 410 -4.48 -2.69 -11.48
C MET A 410 -5.01 -1.64 -10.52
N LEU A 411 -6.15 -1.93 -9.90
CA LEU A 411 -6.21 -1.61 -8.49
C LEU A 411 -4.98 -2.33 -7.93
N LEU A 412 -3.92 -1.58 -7.65
CA LEU A 412 -3.00 -1.91 -6.57
C LEU A 412 -3.86 -1.87 -5.31
N SER A 413 -4.81 -2.82 -5.23
CA SER A 413 -5.51 -3.20 -4.03
C SER A 413 -4.42 -3.90 -3.24
N LEU A 414 -3.51 -3.09 -2.69
CA LEU A 414 -2.56 -3.42 -1.65
C LEU A 414 -3.34 -3.69 -0.36
N SER A 415 -4.46 -4.40 -0.50
CA SER A 415 -5.50 -4.65 0.47
C SER A 415 -4.88 -5.58 1.50
N PHE A 416 -4.40 -5.00 2.59
CA PHE A 416 -5.07 -5.30 3.86
C PHE A 416 -6.25 -4.33 3.87
N GLU A 417 -7.33 -4.70 3.18
CA GLU A 417 -8.59 -4.03 3.45
C GLU A 417 -9.03 -4.58 4.81
N ALA A 418 -9.11 -3.67 5.77
CA ALA A 418 -10.07 -3.68 6.85
C ALA A 418 -10.63 -2.26 6.87
N SER A 419 -11.30 -1.89 5.78
CA SER A 419 -11.93 -0.58 5.60
C SER A 419 -13.28 -0.55 6.32
N GLY A 420 -13.29 -1.01 7.57
CA GLY A 420 -14.39 -0.88 8.54
C GLY A 420 -13.88 -1.35 9.90
N LEU A 421 -14.12 -0.55 10.94
CA LEU A 421 -13.60 -0.61 12.32
C LEU A 421 -12.11 -0.77 12.68
N ILE A 422 -11.14 -1.02 11.78
CA ILE A 422 -9.77 -1.40 12.21
C ILE A 422 -8.71 -0.32 11.93
N ALA A 423 -8.93 0.89 12.44
CA ALA A 423 -7.90 1.94 12.54
C ALA A 423 -6.83 1.64 13.61
N HIS A 424 -7.00 0.54 14.36
CA HIS A 424 -6.02 -0.12 15.22
C HIS A 424 -6.09 -1.62 14.97
N SER A 425 -5.27 -2.10 14.03
CA SER A 425 -5.15 -3.54 13.84
C SER A 425 -4.16 -4.01 14.90
N THR A 426 -4.62 -4.85 15.83
CA THR A 426 -3.71 -5.58 16.73
C THR A 426 -3.10 -6.80 16.02
N SER A 427 -3.26 -6.90 14.70
CA SER A 427 -2.67 -7.94 13.87
C SER A 427 -1.15 -7.80 13.88
N ARG A 428 -0.45 -8.94 13.82
CA ARG A 428 0.99 -8.92 13.55
C ARG A 428 1.32 -8.26 12.20
N ARG A 429 0.37 -8.16 11.26
CA ARG A 429 0.50 -7.48 9.95
C ARG A 429 -0.05 -6.06 9.90
N ALA A 430 -0.38 -5.46 11.05
CA ALA A 430 -0.81 -4.07 11.14
C ALA A 430 0.24 -3.10 10.59
N CYS A 431 -0.18 -1.88 10.25
CA CYS A 431 0.74 -0.85 9.75
C CYS A 431 1.85 -0.60 10.79
N ASP A 432 3.12 -0.74 10.40
CA ASP A 432 4.26 -0.49 11.29
C ASP A 432 4.35 1.00 11.69
N ALA A 433 3.88 1.89 10.83
CA ALA A 433 3.76 3.33 11.06
C ALA A 433 2.41 3.72 11.68
N GLN A 434 1.65 2.80 12.29
CA GLN A 434 0.37 3.13 12.93
C GLN A 434 0.55 4.14 14.07
N THR A 435 1.60 4.00 14.88
CA THR A 435 1.99 4.98 15.90
C THR A 435 2.30 6.36 15.29
N PHE A 436 2.82 6.37 14.05
CA PHE A 436 3.15 7.57 13.28
C PHE A 436 1.89 8.24 12.70
N THR A 437 0.80 7.50 12.49
CA THR A 437 -0.36 7.94 11.69
C THR A 437 -1.69 8.02 12.45
N CYS A 438 -1.90 7.26 13.54
CA CYS A 438 -3.12 7.31 14.32
C CYS A 438 -2.94 6.78 15.75
N ASN A 439 -3.26 7.61 16.75
CA ASN A 439 -3.43 7.16 18.13
C ASN A 439 -4.92 7.21 18.54
N LYS A 440 -5.48 6.00 18.63
CA LYS A 440 -6.68 5.56 19.37
C LYS A 440 -8.01 6.00 18.73
N VAL A 441 -8.80 5.03 18.27
CA VAL A 441 -10.13 5.25 17.70
C VAL A 441 -11.08 4.15 18.19
N GLN A 442 -12.25 4.48 18.76
CA GLN A 442 -13.18 3.52 19.41
C GLN A 442 -14.68 3.63 19.04
N SER A 443 -15.17 2.70 18.19
CA SER A 443 -16.54 2.45 17.66
C SER A 443 -17.43 3.59 17.08
N SER A 444 -17.90 3.42 15.83
CA SER A 444 -19.17 3.98 15.24
C SER A 444 -19.61 3.13 13.99
N PRO A 445 -20.81 3.31 13.38
CA PRO A 445 -21.67 2.25 12.77
C PRO A 445 -21.17 1.68 11.42
N PRO A 446 -21.78 0.60 10.85
CA PRO A 446 -21.08 -0.33 9.97
C PRO A 446 -20.89 0.24 8.55
N GLY A 447 -19.72 0.80 8.29
CA GLY A 447 -19.15 0.89 6.94
C GLY A 447 -18.70 -0.50 6.46
N VAL A 448 -18.70 -0.70 5.13
CA VAL A 448 -18.27 -1.97 4.51
C VAL A 448 -16.75 -2.12 4.68
N ALA A 449 -16.35 -2.78 5.76
CA ALA A 449 -15.05 -3.43 5.80
C ALA A 449 -15.04 -4.45 4.66
N ALA A 450 -14.02 -4.46 3.81
CA ALA A 450 -13.74 -5.60 2.95
C ALA A 450 -12.38 -6.16 3.37
N CYS A 451 -12.10 -7.42 3.13
CA CYS A 451 -10.77 -8.01 3.20
C CYS A 451 -10.65 -8.99 2.04
N GLN A 452 -9.55 -8.95 1.30
CA GLN A 452 -9.32 -9.86 0.17
C GLN A 452 -8.39 -10.99 0.59
N ILE A 453 -8.81 -12.23 0.36
CA ILE A 453 -7.95 -13.41 0.51
C ILE A 453 -7.81 -14.07 -0.86
N SER A 454 -6.58 -14.29 -1.30
CA SER A 454 -6.32 -15.17 -2.43
C SER A 454 -6.55 -16.62 -2.00
N VAL A 455 -7.47 -17.32 -2.65
CA VAL A 455 -7.76 -18.71 -2.30
C VAL A 455 -6.68 -19.59 -2.95
N PRO A 456 -5.83 -20.30 -2.18
CA PRO A 456 -4.85 -21.20 -2.78
C PRO A 456 -5.58 -22.32 -3.53
N PRO A 457 -5.06 -22.77 -4.69
CA PRO A 457 -5.66 -23.89 -5.40
C PRO A 457 -5.67 -25.14 -4.51
N PRO A 458 -6.73 -25.97 -4.54
CA PRO A 458 -6.74 -27.24 -3.82
C PRO A 458 -5.56 -28.08 -4.29
N THR A 459 -4.75 -28.53 -3.32
CA THR A 459 -3.49 -29.26 -3.51
C THR A 459 -3.71 -30.59 -4.24
N ASN A 460 -3.67 -30.53 -5.57
CA ASN A 460 -3.41 -31.63 -6.50
C ASN A 460 -2.63 -31.13 -7.74
N SER A 461 -2.00 -29.96 -7.62
CA SER A 461 -1.10 -29.36 -8.60
C SER A 461 0.33 -29.55 -8.11
N PRO A 462 1.26 -30.13 -8.91
CA PRO A 462 2.65 -30.37 -8.49
C PRO A 462 3.48 -29.08 -8.30
N LEU A 463 2.86 -27.89 -8.35
CA LEU A 463 3.54 -26.60 -8.24
C LEU A 463 3.21 -25.84 -6.93
N ALA A 464 2.45 -26.43 -6.01
CA ALA A 464 2.08 -25.78 -4.75
C ALA A 464 2.33 -26.68 -3.53
N THR A 465 3.60 -26.94 -3.25
CA THR A 465 4.05 -27.45 -1.96
C THR A 465 4.82 -26.34 -1.27
N TYR A 466 4.28 -25.73 -0.21
CA TYR A 466 5.07 -25.31 0.97
C TYR A 466 4.16 -24.94 2.15
N GLU A 467 4.39 -25.68 3.25
CA GLU A 467 4.19 -25.37 4.67
C GLU A 467 2.77 -25.26 5.27
N ARG A 468 2.31 -26.42 5.76
CA ARG A 468 1.33 -26.62 6.84
C ARG A 468 2.05 -26.46 8.19
N GLN A 469 1.51 -25.70 9.15
CA GLN A 469 1.89 -25.86 10.57
C GLN A 469 0.75 -25.51 11.53
N GLU A 470 0.73 -26.27 12.62
CA GLU A 470 -0.37 -26.56 13.53
C GLU A 470 -0.67 -25.45 14.55
N LEU A 471 -1.84 -25.61 15.18
CA LEU A 471 -2.63 -24.59 15.86
C LEU A 471 -2.73 -24.97 17.34
N MET A 472 -2.34 -24.09 18.26
CA MET A 472 -2.73 -24.18 19.67
C MET A 472 -3.35 -22.87 20.17
N THR A 473 -4.45 -23.04 20.89
CA THR A 473 -5.44 -22.06 21.37
C THR A 473 -5.03 -21.39 22.68
N THR A 474 -5.52 -20.17 22.96
CA THR A 474 -6.23 -19.80 24.22
C THR A 474 -6.68 -18.32 24.23
N SER A 475 -7.64 -18.03 25.12
CA SER A 475 -8.69 -17.00 25.10
C SER A 475 -8.46 -15.77 26.01
N GLY A 476 -9.22 -14.67 25.79
CA GLY A 476 -9.86 -13.91 26.91
C GLY A 476 -9.94 -12.35 26.84
N ARG A 477 -11.17 -11.81 26.71
CA ARG A 477 -11.89 -10.65 27.38
C ARG A 477 -11.17 -9.26 27.58
N ARG A 478 -11.79 -8.07 27.71
CA ARG A 478 -13.11 -7.39 27.50
C ARG A 478 -12.92 -5.87 27.88
N HIS A 479 -13.71 -4.95 27.26
CA HIS A 479 -14.14 -3.57 27.66
C HIS A 479 -13.08 -2.45 27.94
N HIS A 480 -13.26 -1.12 27.82
CA HIS A 480 -14.41 -0.18 27.78
C HIS A 480 -14.08 1.11 26.96
N GLY A 481 -15.12 1.93 26.69
CA GLY A 481 -15.20 3.04 25.72
C GLY A 481 -14.57 4.39 26.08
N GLN A 482 -14.36 5.23 25.05
CA GLN A 482 -14.35 6.70 25.00
C GLN A 482 -14.25 7.17 23.52
N GLY A 483 -15.10 8.13 23.13
CA GLY A 483 -15.28 8.57 21.74
C GLY A 483 -14.08 9.33 21.18
N LEU A 484 -13.66 8.96 19.96
CA LEU A 484 -12.54 9.52 19.20
C LEU A 484 -12.83 9.48 17.69
N ILE A 485 -12.25 10.45 16.98
CA ILE A 485 -12.46 10.88 15.59
C ILE A 485 -12.11 9.78 14.56
N TRP A 486 -13.00 9.51 13.60
CA TRP A 486 -12.82 8.46 12.57
C TRP A 486 -12.43 9.04 11.22
N LEU A 487 -11.19 8.79 10.78
CA LEU A 487 -10.80 8.96 9.38
C LEU A 487 -10.43 7.60 8.78
N TRP A 488 -11.16 7.23 7.72
CA TRP A 488 -10.95 6.03 6.93
C TRP A 488 -9.89 6.31 5.86
N SER A 489 -8.63 5.95 6.09
CA SER A 489 -7.64 5.90 5.01
C SER A 489 -7.77 4.56 4.29
N THR A 490 -8.61 4.51 3.26
CA THR A 490 -8.53 3.43 2.27
C THR A 490 -7.20 3.54 1.56
N LYS A 491 -6.36 2.50 1.61
CA LYS A 491 -5.05 2.44 0.93
C LYS A 491 -5.14 2.38 -0.61
N ALA A 492 -6.29 2.73 -1.19
CA ALA A 492 -6.36 3.12 -2.58
C ALA A 492 -5.88 4.58 -2.60
N GLU A 493 -4.84 4.90 -3.37
CA GLU A 493 -4.44 6.28 -3.58
C GLU A 493 -5.62 7.03 -4.22
N VAL A 494 -6.39 7.72 -3.39
CA VAL A 494 -7.56 8.50 -3.81
C VAL A 494 -7.06 9.89 -4.17
N GLU A 495 -7.12 10.25 -5.44
CA GLU A 495 -6.81 11.59 -5.88
C GLU A 495 -8.08 12.43 -5.89
N ASP A 496 -8.01 13.58 -5.23
CA ASP A 496 -9.05 14.60 -5.18
C ASP A 496 -8.35 15.94 -4.94
N ASN A 497 -8.54 16.89 -5.85
CA ASN A 497 -7.88 18.21 -5.80
C ASN A 497 -8.65 19.11 -4.84
N VAL A 498 -8.50 18.85 -3.54
CA VAL A 498 -9.20 19.60 -2.49
C VAL A 498 -8.70 21.04 -2.46
N SER A 499 -9.55 21.95 -2.91
CA SER A 499 -9.35 23.40 -2.80
C SER A 499 -10.05 23.93 -1.56
N VAL A 500 -9.31 24.64 -0.71
CA VAL A 500 -9.84 25.30 0.48
C VAL A 500 -9.46 26.78 0.46
N ILE A 501 -10.28 27.61 1.09
CA ILE A 501 -9.90 28.97 1.45
C ILE A 501 -9.18 28.89 2.81
N VAL A 502 -8.00 29.49 2.85
CA VAL A 502 -7.11 29.52 4.02
C VAL A 502 -7.12 30.93 4.61
N ASP A 503 -7.76 31.07 5.77
CA ASP A 503 -7.78 32.32 6.53
C ASP A 503 -6.77 32.24 7.69
N GLU A 504 -5.98 33.30 7.89
CA GLU A 504 -5.19 33.43 9.11
C GLU A 504 -6.12 33.68 10.30
N GLY A 505 -5.92 32.96 11.40
CA GLY A 505 -6.83 33.06 12.54
C GLY A 505 -6.28 32.61 13.86
#